data_AF-A0A935S3G9-F1
#
_entry.id   AF-A0A935S3G9-F1
#
_cell.length_a   1.000
_cell.length_b   1.000
_cell.length_c   1.000
_cell.angle_alpha   90.00
_cell.angle_beta   90.00
_cell.angle_gamma   90.00
#
_symmetry.space_group_name_H-M   'P 1'
#
loop_
_entity.id
_entity.type
_entity.pdbx_description
1 polymer ?
#
loop_
_entity_poly.entity_id
_entity_poly.type
_entity_poly.pdbx_seq_one_letter_code
_entity_poly.pdbx_strand_id
1 'polypeptide(L)'
;MEDITGSQIYRTIGKAVYEKAKEKREEIQVLKQQISAIPTLSEDEVKEKNAIILNNKNKMGSVKKTLDEKVHLLNLSQKRSQILLRLEQLNVERNAIEIKKEAFHPQEIKLQKHQSLDVYRSELTLQFSEEKRLKESQNELSALQEKIKRHEARLQEALDKMSAFVRTALNDTNFMSETKKFEQYITSLDNSLENLKENGAKIRNKLTVVLDNSNNIHAKSIKNIKNLAEQLTYAESEYLILQNRITTYTDQELKNNIDKYQELLLVLQQKYNDALSREGALHELTTISIDIKKSADLQKEYVQTSKQLSSDIEILEKEIEALTKKKETQLQFASLDEHRKYLKDGEPCALCGSTDHPYAHAQNLLHLGEVELEIFQKTEAFNIKKNKYTHLLKEISVAESKIEILTTQAHNRNIVVLEIENKWTIGGDVSLVSSLIANEIEQAKSSLKSFTEAQEFITSLNF
;
A
#
# COMPACT_ATOMS: atom_id res chain seq x y z
N MET A 1 135.60 -85.94 -81.88
CA MET A 1 135.83 -87.38 -82.16
C MET A 1 137.08 -87.96 -81.50
N GLU A 2 137.67 -87.26 -80.53
CA GLU A 2 138.40 -87.89 -79.40
C GLU A 2 137.49 -87.89 -78.15
N ASP A 3 136.19 -87.68 -78.32
CA ASP A 3 135.26 -87.39 -77.21
C ASP A 3 134.72 -88.66 -76.53
N ILE A 4 135.22 -89.83 -76.95
CA ILE A 4 135.12 -91.11 -76.21
C ILE A 4 136.52 -91.64 -75.85
N THR A 5 137.61 -91.00 -76.31
CA THR A 5 138.98 -91.15 -75.79
C THR A 5 139.82 -89.92 -76.16
N GLY A 6 139.98 -89.01 -75.18
CA GLY A 6 140.97 -87.94 -75.06
C GLY A 6 141.69 -87.25 -76.25
N SER A 7 141.70 -85.90 -76.19
CA SER A 7 142.94 -85.09 -75.91
C SER A 7 143.86 -84.49 -77.00
N GLN A 8 143.39 -83.80 -78.05
CA GLN A 8 144.27 -83.05 -79.00
C GLN A 8 144.47 -81.55 -78.72
N ILE A 9 143.73 -80.99 -77.76
CA ILE A 9 143.77 -79.56 -77.37
C ILE A 9 145.20 -79.11 -76.95
N TYR A 10 146.06 -80.00 -76.49
CA TYR A 10 147.32 -79.60 -75.84
C TYR A 10 148.53 -79.39 -76.76
N ARG A 11 148.67 -80.14 -77.88
CA ARG A 11 149.92 -80.11 -78.68
C ARG A 11 150.03 -78.87 -79.56
N THR A 12 148.91 -78.40 -80.08
CA THR A 12 148.86 -77.24 -80.99
C THR A 12 149.01 -75.92 -80.22
N ILE A 13 148.43 -75.83 -79.00
CA ILE A 13 148.69 -74.72 -78.07
C ILE A 13 150.20 -74.61 -77.76
N GLY A 14 150.91 -75.73 -77.60
CA GLY A 14 152.36 -75.74 -77.35
C GLY A 14 153.21 -75.12 -78.46
N LYS A 15 152.85 -75.32 -79.73
CA LYS A 15 153.56 -74.71 -80.87
C LYS A 15 153.33 -73.20 -80.95
N ALA A 16 152.08 -72.76 -80.76
CA ALA A 16 151.74 -71.34 -80.66
C ALA A 16 152.42 -70.64 -79.46
N VAL A 17 152.62 -71.35 -78.35
CA VAL A 17 153.32 -70.81 -77.17
C VAL A 17 154.82 -70.62 -77.44
N TYR A 18 155.49 -71.53 -78.15
CA TYR A 18 156.93 -71.41 -78.43
C TYR A 18 157.25 -70.26 -79.40
N GLU A 19 156.48 -70.10 -80.48
CA GLU A 19 156.67 -68.97 -81.40
C GLU A 19 156.43 -67.64 -80.70
N LYS A 20 155.35 -67.53 -79.91
CA LYS A 20 155.06 -66.33 -79.13
C LYS A 20 156.12 -66.04 -78.04
N ALA A 21 156.77 -67.09 -77.51
CA ALA A 21 157.88 -66.96 -76.57
C ALA A 21 159.20 -66.52 -77.22
N LYS A 22 159.45 -66.89 -78.50
CA LYS A 22 160.63 -66.44 -79.25
C LYS A 22 160.52 -64.95 -79.57
N GLU A 23 159.36 -64.50 -80.04
CA GLU A 23 159.12 -63.10 -80.41
C GLU A 23 159.20 -62.17 -79.18
N LYS A 24 158.60 -62.56 -78.05
CA LYS A 24 158.76 -61.81 -76.78
C LYS A 24 160.20 -61.76 -76.29
N ARG A 25 161.04 -62.73 -76.65
CA ARG A 25 162.47 -62.73 -76.30
C ARG A 25 163.25 -61.69 -77.11
N GLU A 26 162.95 -61.53 -78.40
CA GLU A 26 163.50 -60.47 -79.25
C GLU A 26 163.05 -59.09 -78.77
N GLU A 27 161.79 -58.93 -78.37
CA GLU A 27 161.25 -57.70 -77.76
C GLU A 27 162.02 -57.29 -76.48
N ILE A 28 162.36 -58.28 -75.63
CA ILE A 28 163.15 -58.04 -74.40
C ILE A 28 164.59 -57.63 -74.72
N GLN A 29 165.17 -58.16 -75.79
CA GLN A 29 166.54 -57.83 -76.19
C GLN A 29 166.64 -56.38 -76.70
N VAL A 30 165.62 -55.92 -77.44
CA VAL A 30 165.51 -54.51 -77.88
C VAL A 30 165.30 -53.56 -76.69
N LEU A 31 164.44 -53.93 -75.74
CA LEU A 31 164.23 -53.13 -74.52
C LEU A 31 165.51 -52.97 -73.69
N LYS A 32 166.35 -54.01 -73.61
CA LYS A 32 167.65 -53.91 -72.91
C LYS A 32 168.62 -52.93 -73.57
N GLN A 33 168.64 -52.86 -74.91
CA GLN A 33 169.48 -51.88 -75.62
C GLN A 33 168.97 -50.45 -75.44
N GLN A 34 167.66 -50.24 -75.36
CA GLN A 34 167.09 -48.90 -75.11
C GLN A 34 167.41 -48.39 -73.71
N ILE A 35 167.46 -49.25 -72.69
CA ILE A 35 167.81 -48.85 -71.32
C ILE A 35 169.27 -48.37 -71.23
N SER A 36 170.20 -48.98 -71.96
CA SER A 36 171.61 -48.52 -71.99
C SER A 36 171.83 -47.19 -72.72
N ALA A 37 170.84 -46.70 -73.49
CA ALA A 37 170.93 -45.43 -74.20
C ALA A 37 170.42 -44.21 -73.39
N ILE A 38 169.93 -44.40 -72.16
CA ILE A 38 169.47 -43.32 -71.29
C ILE A 38 170.68 -42.78 -70.50
N PRO A 39 171.19 -41.58 -70.78
CA PRO A 39 172.30 -41.01 -70.04
C PRO A 39 171.82 -40.57 -68.66
N THR A 40 172.49 -41.07 -67.61
CA THR A 40 172.30 -40.62 -66.23
C THR A 40 173.01 -39.30 -65.99
N LEU A 41 172.29 -38.31 -65.44
CA LEU A 41 172.80 -36.97 -65.16
C LEU A 41 174.01 -36.99 -64.22
N SER A 42 174.96 -36.10 -64.48
CA SER A 42 176.17 -35.92 -63.67
C SER A 42 175.86 -35.21 -62.34
N GLU A 43 176.72 -35.37 -61.32
CA GLU A 43 176.51 -34.75 -60.00
C GLU A 43 176.42 -33.22 -60.04
N ASP A 44 177.08 -32.57 -61.01
CA ASP A 44 177.04 -31.12 -61.17
C ASP A 44 175.69 -30.63 -61.71
N GLU A 45 175.07 -31.36 -62.65
CA GLU A 45 173.73 -31.03 -63.17
C GLU A 45 172.64 -31.19 -62.09
N VAL A 46 172.80 -32.13 -61.16
CA VAL A 46 171.90 -32.31 -60.02
C VAL A 46 172.00 -31.13 -59.04
N LYS A 47 173.21 -30.61 -58.79
CA LYS A 47 173.41 -29.42 -57.95
C LYS A 47 172.81 -28.17 -58.59
N GLU A 48 173.01 -27.96 -59.89
CA GLU A 48 172.44 -26.82 -60.62
C GLU A 48 170.91 -26.84 -60.60
N LYS A 49 170.28 -27.97 -60.91
CA LYS A 49 168.81 -28.08 -60.90
C LYS A 49 168.20 -27.92 -59.52
N ASN A 50 168.86 -28.43 -58.48
CA ASN A 50 168.41 -28.21 -57.09
C ASN A 50 168.53 -26.75 -56.67
N ALA A 51 169.57 -26.03 -57.10
CA ALA A 51 169.68 -24.58 -56.88
C ALA A 51 168.55 -23.80 -57.58
N ILE A 52 168.17 -24.20 -58.80
CA ILE A 52 167.04 -23.62 -59.54
C ILE A 52 165.71 -23.89 -58.82
N ILE A 53 165.48 -25.12 -58.34
CA ILE A 53 164.28 -25.47 -57.57
C ILE A 53 164.18 -24.63 -56.30
N LEU A 54 165.28 -24.47 -55.57
CA LEU A 54 165.32 -23.66 -54.36
C LEU A 54 165.04 -22.18 -54.65
N ASN A 55 165.62 -21.63 -55.72
CA ASN A 55 165.38 -20.26 -56.16
C ASN A 55 163.91 -20.03 -56.56
N ASN A 56 163.32 -20.95 -57.33
CA ASN A 56 161.92 -20.85 -57.72
C ASN A 56 160.97 -20.98 -56.53
N LYS A 57 161.28 -21.82 -55.54
CA LYS A 57 160.50 -21.93 -54.30
C LYS A 57 160.52 -20.61 -53.50
N ASN A 58 161.67 -19.95 -53.44
CA ASN A 58 161.79 -18.62 -52.81
C ASN A 58 161.03 -17.55 -53.58
N LYS A 59 161.10 -17.54 -54.92
CA LYS A 59 160.30 -16.64 -55.77
C LYS A 59 158.80 -16.86 -55.56
N MET A 60 158.35 -18.12 -55.52
CA MET A 60 156.95 -18.46 -55.30
C MET A 60 156.46 -18.02 -53.90
N GLY A 61 157.30 -18.15 -52.88
CA GLY A 61 157.04 -17.63 -51.53
C GLY A 61 156.95 -16.10 -51.50
N SER A 62 157.82 -15.40 -52.24
CA SER A 62 157.77 -13.93 -52.34
C SER A 62 156.50 -13.44 -53.03
N VAL A 63 156.12 -14.04 -54.16
CA VAL A 63 154.91 -13.68 -54.91
C VAL A 63 153.64 -13.97 -54.10
N LYS A 64 153.61 -15.07 -53.34
CA LYS A 64 152.46 -15.38 -52.47
C LYS A 64 152.28 -14.32 -51.38
N LYS A 65 153.36 -13.86 -50.74
CA LYS A 65 153.29 -12.74 -49.78
C LYS A 65 152.74 -11.47 -50.43
N THR A 66 153.21 -11.12 -51.63
CA THR A 66 152.72 -9.93 -52.34
C THR A 66 151.24 -10.04 -52.72
N LEU A 67 150.78 -11.25 -53.07
CA LEU A 67 149.37 -11.52 -53.37
C LEU A 67 148.49 -11.36 -52.12
N ASP A 68 148.91 -11.93 -50.98
CA ASP A 68 148.19 -11.81 -49.71
C ASP A 68 148.08 -10.34 -49.26
N GLU A 69 149.14 -9.55 -49.43
CA GLU A 69 149.13 -8.10 -49.18
C GLU A 69 148.13 -7.35 -50.07
N LYS A 70 148.09 -7.66 -51.38
CA LYS A 70 147.14 -7.02 -52.33
C LYS A 70 145.69 -7.41 -52.03
N VAL A 71 145.43 -8.67 -51.66
CA VAL A 71 144.10 -9.12 -51.23
C VAL A 71 143.67 -8.39 -49.96
N HIS A 72 144.58 -8.21 -48.99
CA HIS A 72 144.27 -7.44 -47.78
C HIS A 72 143.92 -5.98 -48.10
N LEU A 73 144.69 -5.33 -48.98
CA LEU A 73 144.43 -3.96 -49.42
C LEU A 73 143.07 -3.83 -50.13
N LEU A 74 142.70 -4.80 -50.96
CA LEU A 74 141.39 -4.82 -51.62
C LEU A 74 140.25 -4.88 -50.60
N ASN A 75 140.35 -5.77 -49.61
CA ASN A 75 139.36 -5.90 -48.53
C ASN A 75 139.23 -4.61 -47.70
N LEU A 76 140.34 -3.92 -47.43
CA LEU A 76 140.31 -2.61 -46.75
C LEU A 76 139.62 -1.53 -47.60
N SER A 77 139.89 -1.50 -48.90
CA SER A 77 139.23 -0.59 -49.83
C SER A 77 137.70 -0.81 -49.88
N GLN A 78 137.27 -2.08 -49.94
CA GLN A 78 135.85 -2.44 -49.91
C GLN A 78 135.17 -2.03 -48.60
N LYS A 79 135.80 -2.29 -47.44
CA LYS A 79 135.30 -1.84 -46.13
C LYS A 79 135.18 -0.32 -46.06
N ARG A 80 136.16 0.42 -46.60
CA ARG A 80 136.13 1.90 -46.63
C ARG A 80 134.91 2.40 -47.42
N SER A 81 134.63 1.80 -48.58
CA SER A 81 133.47 2.16 -49.39
C SER A 81 132.14 1.91 -48.66
N GLN A 82 132.01 0.78 -47.95
CA GLN A 82 130.82 0.49 -47.14
C GLN A 82 130.63 1.49 -45.98
N ILE A 83 131.71 1.86 -45.29
CA ILE A 83 131.65 2.84 -44.19
C ILE A 83 131.22 4.22 -44.71
N LEU A 84 131.74 4.65 -45.87
CA LEU A 84 131.38 5.93 -46.46
C LEU A 84 129.89 5.99 -46.84
N LEU A 85 129.36 4.93 -47.46
CA LEU A 85 127.93 4.82 -47.73
C LEU A 85 127.08 4.88 -46.45
N ARG A 86 127.53 4.26 -45.36
CA ARG A 86 126.80 4.31 -44.08
C ARG A 86 126.82 5.69 -43.43
N LEU A 87 127.95 6.41 -43.52
CA LEU A 87 128.04 7.79 -43.04
C LEU A 87 127.10 8.73 -43.78
N GLU A 88 126.97 8.56 -45.10
CA GLU A 88 126.06 9.35 -45.91
C GLU A 88 124.60 9.10 -45.52
N GLN A 89 124.20 7.83 -45.34
CA GLN A 89 122.87 7.47 -44.84
C GLN A 89 122.57 8.08 -43.47
N LEU A 90 123.50 7.98 -42.52
CA LEU A 90 123.31 8.52 -41.16
C LEU A 90 123.18 10.05 -41.17
N ASN A 91 123.89 10.75 -42.05
CA ASN A 91 123.74 12.20 -42.19
C ASN A 91 122.38 12.59 -42.74
N VAL A 92 121.85 11.84 -43.72
CA VAL A 92 120.49 12.04 -44.23
C VAL A 92 119.45 11.81 -43.11
N GLU A 93 119.58 10.72 -42.35
CA GLU A 93 118.70 10.43 -41.21
C GLU A 93 118.75 11.53 -40.14
N ARG A 94 119.96 12.01 -39.80
CA ARG A 94 120.15 13.08 -38.81
C ARG A 94 119.46 14.37 -39.25
N ASN A 95 119.67 14.80 -40.48
CA ASN A 95 119.04 16.01 -41.01
C ASN A 95 117.52 15.87 -41.08
N ALA A 96 117.00 14.69 -41.42
CA ALA A 96 115.56 14.44 -41.42
C ALA A 96 114.95 14.53 -40.01
N ILE A 97 115.66 14.09 -38.97
CA ILE A 97 115.24 14.23 -37.57
C ILE A 97 115.28 15.69 -37.12
N GLU A 98 116.30 16.43 -37.53
CA GLU A 98 116.48 17.85 -37.17
C GLU A 98 115.35 18.72 -37.75
N ILE A 99 114.98 18.51 -39.02
CA ILE A 99 113.82 19.16 -39.65
C ILE A 99 112.52 18.80 -38.90
N LYS A 100 112.32 17.54 -38.51
CA LYS A 100 111.14 17.12 -37.74
C LYS A 100 111.08 17.79 -36.37
N LYS A 101 112.23 17.98 -35.71
CA LYS A 101 112.32 18.66 -34.41
C LYS A 101 111.95 20.14 -34.53
N GLU A 102 112.48 20.83 -35.54
CA GLU A 102 112.13 22.23 -35.80
C GLU A 102 110.64 22.40 -36.15
N ALA A 103 110.10 21.50 -36.98
CA ALA A 103 108.67 21.51 -37.33
C ALA A 103 107.75 21.26 -36.11
N PHE A 104 108.22 20.54 -35.08
CA PHE A 104 107.48 20.26 -33.86
C PHE A 104 107.53 21.40 -32.83
N HIS A 105 108.47 22.33 -32.93
CA HIS A 105 108.66 23.38 -31.91
C HIS A 105 107.41 24.25 -31.63
N PRO A 106 106.60 24.67 -32.63
CA PRO A 106 105.35 25.38 -32.35
C PRO A 106 104.32 24.54 -31.57
N GLN A 107 104.34 23.21 -31.74
CA GLN A 107 103.45 22.29 -31.04
C GLN A 107 103.94 22.03 -29.61
N GLU A 108 105.26 22.00 -29.39
CA GLU A 108 105.89 21.96 -28.06
C GLU A 108 105.45 23.16 -27.21
N ILE A 109 105.46 24.38 -27.76
CA ILE A 109 104.98 25.58 -27.04
C ILE A 109 103.49 25.45 -26.69
N LYS A 110 102.66 24.92 -27.60
CA LYS A 110 101.23 24.66 -27.31
C LYS A 110 101.05 23.63 -26.20
N LEU A 111 101.87 22.57 -26.21
CA LEU A 111 101.85 21.52 -25.19
C LEU A 111 102.25 22.06 -23.82
N GLN A 112 103.29 22.90 -23.74
CA GLN A 112 103.70 23.55 -22.49
C GLN A 112 102.60 24.45 -21.93
N LYS A 113 101.92 25.23 -22.78
CA LYS A 113 100.75 26.03 -22.36
C LYS A 113 99.63 25.15 -21.82
N HIS A 114 99.32 24.05 -22.50
CA HIS A 114 98.33 23.08 -22.03
C HIS A 114 98.71 22.49 -20.66
N GLN A 115 99.97 22.07 -20.48
CA GLN A 115 100.49 21.54 -19.22
C GLN A 115 100.43 22.57 -18.08
N SER A 116 100.73 23.84 -18.36
CA SER A 116 100.62 24.91 -17.34
C SER A 116 99.17 25.17 -16.89
N LEU A 117 98.19 24.91 -17.75
CA LEU A 117 96.77 25.11 -17.48
C LEU A 117 96.07 23.85 -16.94
N ASP A 118 96.69 22.68 -17.04
CA ASP A 118 96.12 21.40 -16.57
C ASP A 118 95.90 21.39 -15.04
N VAL A 119 96.67 22.19 -14.29
CA VAL A 119 96.48 22.39 -12.84
C VAL A 119 95.07 22.86 -12.50
N TYR A 120 94.45 23.69 -13.35
CA TYR A 120 93.11 24.25 -13.13
C TYR A 120 91.99 23.38 -13.72
N ARG A 121 92.32 22.28 -14.41
CA ARG A 121 91.33 21.44 -15.10
C ARG A 121 90.35 20.79 -14.12
N SER A 122 90.84 20.32 -12.98
CA SER A 122 90.02 19.71 -11.93
C SER A 122 89.02 20.73 -11.36
N GLU A 123 89.48 21.92 -11.03
CA GLU A 123 88.67 23.00 -10.47
C GLU A 123 87.62 23.50 -11.47
N LEU A 124 87.98 23.71 -12.74
CA LEU A 124 87.03 24.11 -13.79
C LEU A 124 86.00 23.02 -14.09
N THR A 125 86.40 21.76 -14.07
CA THR A 125 85.47 20.62 -14.23
C THR A 125 84.49 20.56 -13.06
N LEU A 126 85.00 20.76 -11.83
CA LEU A 126 84.18 20.80 -10.62
C LEU A 126 83.20 21.98 -10.69
N GLN A 127 83.64 23.18 -11.03
CA GLN A 127 82.78 24.35 -11.19
C GLN A 127 81.67 24.09 -12.22
N PHE A 128 82.01 23.59 -13.41
CA PHE A 128 80.99 23.29 -14.44
C PHE A 128 79.99 22.23 -13.97
N SER A 129 80.46 21.21 -13.23
CA SER A 129 79.59 20.19 -12.68
C SER A 129 78.66 20.75 -11.60
N GLU A 130 79.14 21.63 -10.73
CA GLU A 130 78.33 22.28 -9.69
C GLU A 130 77.35 23.31 -10.27
N GLU A 131 77.74 24.07 -11.30
CA GLU A 131 76.82 24.96 -12.03
C GLU A 131 75.68 24.17 -12.70
N LYS A 132 76.02 23.02 -13.30
CA LYS A 132 75.02 22.12 -13.87
C LYS A 132 74.07 21.59 -12.80
N ARG A 133 74.61 21.10 -11.67
CA ARG A 133 73.80 20.61 -10.53
C ARG A 133 72.91 21.69 -9.96
N LEU A 134 73.42 22.92 -9.78
CA LEU A 134 72.65 24.06 -9.29
C LEU A 134 71.47 24.36 -10.21
N LYS A 135 71.70 24.36 -11.53
CA LYS A 135 70.66 24.60 -12.53
C LYS A 135 69.60 23.47 -12.52
N GLU A 136 70.02 22.23 -12.40
CA GLU A 136 69.12 21.08 -12.27
C GLU A 136 68.27 21.18 -11.00
N SER A 137 68.88 21.47 -9.84
CA SER A 137 68.17 21.67 -8.57
C SER A 137 67.21 22.86 -8.60
N GLN A 138 67.58 23.98 -9.24
CA GLN A 138 66.68 25.13 -9.43
C GLN A 138 65.46 24.76 -10.27
N ASN A 139 65.67 24.01 -11.37
CA ASN A 139 64.58 23.53 -12.20
C ASN A 139 63.66 22.58 -11.42
N GLU A 140 64.21 21.65 -10.66
CA GLU A 140 63.44 20.73 -9.80
C GLU A 140 62.62 21.50 -8.75
N LEU A 141 63.23 22.49 -8.10
CA LEU A 141 62.56 23.31 -7.09
C LEU A 141 61.39 24.11 -7.70
N SER A 142 61.59 24.71 -8.87
CA SER A 142 60.51 25.41 -9.59
C SER A 142 59.37 24.46 -9.98
N ALA A 143 59.70 23.24 -10.43
CA ALA A 143 58.70 22.24 -10.80
C ALA A 143 57.92 21.73 -9.57
N LEU A 144 58.58 21.57 -8.42
CA LEU A 144 57.94 21.22 -7.17
C LEU A 144 57.02 22.33 -6.65
N GLN A 145 57.45 23.60 -6.74
CA GLN A 145 56.60 24.74 -6.37
C GLN A 145 55.33 24.82 -7.22
N GLU A 146 55.44 24.59 -8.54
CA GLU A 146 54.26 24.53 -9.42
C GLU A 146 53.39 23.29 -9.16
N LYS A 147 53.94 22.19 -8.65
CA LYS A 147 53.13 21.05 -8.18
C LYS A 147 52.39 21.41 -6.89
N ILE A 148 53.06 22.03 -5.92
CA ILE A 148 52.44 22.45 -4.64
C ILE A 148 51.26 23.38 -4.90
N LYS A 149 51.45 24.45 -5.69
CA LYS A 149 50.36 25.38 -6.05
C LYS A 149 49.17 24.67 -6.69
N ARG A 150 49.42 23.71 -7.60
CA ARG A 150 48.35 22.94 -8.25
C ARG A 150 47.61 22.03 -7.27
N HIS A 151 48.32 21.42 -6.32
CA HIS A 151 47.70 20.58 -5.30
C HIS A 151 46.90 21.40 -4.29
N GLU A 152 47.40 22.57 -3.87
CA GLU A 152 46.68 23.52 -3.01
C GLU A 152 45.39 24.02 -3.68
N ALA A 153 45.45 24.40 -4.97
CA ALA A 153 44.26 24.82 -5.71
C ALA A 153 43.21 23.71 -5.81
N ARG A 154 43.63 22.46 -6.06
CA ARG A 154 42.72 21.30 -6.11
C ARG A 154 42.11 20.97 -4.75
N LEU A 155 42.89 21.09 -3.68
CA LEU A 155 42.39 20.90 -2.32
C LEU A 155 41.33 21.94 -2.00
N GLN A 156 41.58 23.22 -2.30
CA GLN A 156 40.61 24.28 -2.09
C GLN A 156 39.34 24.06 -2.92
N GLU A 157 39.46 23.69 -4.20
CA GLU A 157 38.30 23.38 -5.05
C GLU A 157 37.46 22.21 -4.49
N ALA A 158 38.12 21.17 -3.96
CA ALA A 158 37.45 20.04 -3.33
C ALA A 158 36.74 20.46 -2.02
N LEU A 159 37.39 21.29 -1.20
CA LEU A 159 36.80 21.86 0.02
C LEU A 159 35.60 22.74 -0.29
N ASP A 160 35.68 23.59 -1.31
CA ASP A 160 34.57 24.49 -1.71
C ASP A 160 33.36 23.68 -2.21
N LYS A 161 33.60 22.67 -3.06
CA LYS A 161 32.55 21.77 -3.54
C LYS A 161 31.86 21.03 -2.40
N MET A 162 32.65 20.47 -1.47
CA MET A 162 32.09 19.74 -0.34
C MET A 162 31.39 20.68 0.66
N SER A 163 31.92 21.89 0.85
CA SER A 163 31.29 22.93 1.68
C SER A 163 29.94 23.36 1.11
N ALA A 164 29.85 23.51 -0.21
CA ALA A 164 28.59 23.80 -0.89
C ALA A 164 27.58 22.64 -0.78
N PHE A 165 28.06 21.39 -0.84
CA PHE A 165 27.23 20.20 -0.72
C PHE A 165 26.67 20.00 0.69
N VAL A 166 27.53 20.10 1.72
CA VAL A 166 27.13 19.98 3.14
C VAL A 166 26.49 21.27 3.67
N ARG A 167 26.63 22.38 2.94
CA ARG A 167 26.20 23.74 3.31
C ARG A 167 26.83 24.25 4.60
N THR A 168 28.04 23.81 4.90
CA THR A 168 28.86 24.26 6.04
C THR A 168 30.25 24.60 5.56
N ALA A 169 30.91 25.57 6.19
CA ALA A 169 32.28 25.93 5.83
C ALA A 169 33.26 24.85 6.30
N LEU A 170 33.89 24.15 5.36
CA LEU A 170 34.86 23.10 5.63
C LEU A 170 36.31 23.60 5.51
N ASN A 171 37.16 23.07 6.36
CA ASN A 171 38.61 23.25 6.37
C ASN A 171 39.29 21.92 6.73
N ASP A 172 40.62 21.88 6.65
CA ASP A 172 41.40 20.65 6.85
C ASP A 172 41.18 19.98 8.22
N THR A 173 40.80 20.74 9.25
CA THR A 173 40.63 20.22 10.61
C THR A 173 39.21 19.71 10.89
N ASN A 174 38.20 20.27 10.24
CA ASN A 174 36.80 19.92 10.48
C ASN A 174 36.18 19.01 9.40
N PHE A 175 36.86 18.82 8.26
CA PHE A 175 36.34 18.07 7.11
C PHE A 175 35.77 16.71 7.50
N MET A 176 36.56 15.86 8.17
CA MET A 176 36.13 14.51 8.54
C MET A 176 34.97 14.49 9.55
N SER A 177 34.92 15.45 10.48
CA SER A 177 33.88 15.51 11.51
C SER A 177 32.55 15.92 10.91
N GLU A 178 32.53 17.01 10.13
CA GLU A 178 31.30 17.55 9.55
C GLU A 178 30.75 16.67 8.42
N THR A 179 31.61 16.07 7.60
CA THR A 179 31.18 15.11 6.57
C THR A 179 30.54 13.86 7.19
N LYS A 180 31.12 13.34 8.28
CA LYS A 180 30.54 12.21 9.02
C LYS A 180 29.21 12.57 9.69
N LYS A 181 29.08 13.78 10.26
CA LYS A 181 27.80 14.26 10.81
C LYS A 181 26.73 14.36 9.72
N PHE A 182 27.09 14.86 8.55
CA PHE A 182 26.18 14.94 7.41
C PHE A 182 25.76 13.55 6.92
N GLU A 183 26.70 12.61 6.79
CA GLU A 183 26.41 11.20 6.45
C GLU A 183 25.46 10.56 7.47
N GLN A 184 25.71 10.75 8.76
CA GLN A 184 24.82 10.28 9.83
C GLN A 184 23.44 10.92 9.76
N TYR A 185 23.36 12.21 9.43
CA TYR A 185 22.09 12.91 9.25
C TYR A 185 21.30 12.32 8.07
N ILE A 186 21.93 12.13 6.91
CA ILE A 186 21.28 11.49 5.74
C ILE A 186 20.83 10.07 6.09
N THR A 187 21.69 9.27 6.74
CA THR A 187 21.32 7.91 7.17
C THR A 187 20.13 7.92 8.14
N SER A 188 20.06 8.90 9.05
CA SER A 188 18.92 9.04 9.95
C SER A 188 17.63 9.45 9.22
N LEU A 189 17.73 10.28 8.19
CA LEU A 189 16.61 10.67 7.34
C LEU A 189 16.10 9.48 6.53
N ASP A 190 17.00 8.69 5.93
CA ASP A 190 16.65 7.48 5.18
C ASP A 190 15.94 6.47 6.09
N ASN A 191 16.47 6.21 7.28
CA ASN A 191 15.82 5.36 8.28
C ASN A 191 14.45 5.91 8.72
N SER A 192 14.32 7.23 8.87
CA SER A 192 13.04 7.86 9.21
C SER A 192 12.03 7.71 8.08
N LEU A 193 12.47 7.84 6.83
CA LEU A 193 11.65 7.69 5.63
C LEU A 193 11.19 6.23 5.46
N GLU A 194 12.08 5.26 5.67
CA GLU A 194 11.78 3.83 5.68
C GLU A 194 10.70 3.51 6.74
N ASN A 195 10.89 3.99 7.97
CA ASN A 195 9.92 3.81 9.05
C ASN A 195 8.57 4.47 8.74
N LEU A 196 8.56 5.68 8.16
CA LEU A 196 7.32 6.35 7.74
C LEU A 196 6.60 5.58 6.64
N LYS A 197 7.33 5.00 5.67
CA LYS A 197 6.75 4.13 4.63
C LYS A 197 6.14 2.87 5.23
N GLU A 198 6.85 2.17 6.10
CA GLU A 198 6.34 0.96 6.75
C GLU A 198 5.11 1.26 7.60
N ASN A 199 5.17 2.30 8.44
CA ASN A 199 4.04 2.68 9.30
C ASN A 199 2.85 3.12 8.46
N GLY A 200 3.07 3.91 7.40
CA GLY A 200 2.05 4.28 6.44
C GLY A 200 1.40 3.07 5.76
N ALA A 201 2.20 2.06 5.37
CA ALA A 201 1.69 0.82 4.80
C ALA A 201 0.87 0.00 5.82
N LYS A 202 1.35 -0.11 7.07
CA LYS A 202 0.62 -0.79 8.16
C LYS A 202 -0.71 -0.11 8.45
N ILE A 203 -0.73 1.22 8.56
CA ILE A 203 -1.96 2.00 8.77
C ILE A 203 -2.90 1.81 7.58
N ARG A 204 -2.39 1.91 6.35
CA ARG A 204 -3.17 1.70 5.13
C ARG A 204 -3.83 0.32 5.13
N ASN A 205 -3.08 -0.75 5.41
CA ASN A 205 -3.64 -2.09 5.46
C ASN A 205 -4.75 -2.21 6.51
N LYS A 206 -4.56 -1.64 7.71
CA LYS A 206 -5.64 -1.59 8.73
C LYS A 206 -6.88 -0.86 8.21
N LEU A 207 -6.69 0.29 7.57
CA LEU A 207 -7.78 1.09 6.99
C LEU A 207 -8.51 0.35 5.88
N THR A 208 -7.78 -0.32 4.98
CA THR A 208 -8.35 -1.15 3.92
C THR A 208 -9.18 -2.30 4.50
N VAL A 209 -8.68 -2.99 5.53
CA VAL A 209 -9.43 -4.06 6.22
C VAL A 209 -10.73 -3.52 6.85
N VAL A 210 -10.68 -2.35 7.49
CA VAL A 210 -11.88 -1.71 8.05
C VAL A 210 -12.87 -1.32 6.95
N LEU A 211 -12.39 -0.73 5.85
CA LEU A 211 -13.22 -0.37 4.69
C LEU A 211 -13.82 -1.58 3.97
N ASP A 212 -13.13 -2.73 3.99
CA ASP A 212 -13.60 -3.98 3.39
C ASP A 212 -14.64 -4.70 4.24
N ASN A 213 -14.50 -4.64 5.56
CA ASN A 213 -15.44 -5.27 6.48
C ASN A 213 -16.64 -4.39 6.84
N SER A 214 -16.58 -3.07 6.60
CA SER A 214 -17.68 -2.15 6.85
C SER A 214 -18.64 -2.09 5.65
N ASN A 215 -19.94 -2.27 5.94
CA ASN A 215 -21.01 -2.22 4.94
C ASN A 215 -21.74 -0.86 4.88
N ASN A 216 -21.19 0.16 5.54
CA ASN A 216 -21.83 1.47 5.63
C ASN A 216 -21.69 2.31 4.35
N ILE A 217 -22.51 3.35 4.24
CA ILE A 217 -22.53 4.25 3.08
C ILE A 217 -21.20 5.02 2.91
N HIS A 218 -20.53 5.37 4.01
CA HIS A 218 -19.29 6.14 3.98
C HIS A 218 -18.11 5.32 3.46
N ALA A 219 -18.01 4.04 3.82
CA ALA A 219 -17.00 3.11 3.34
C ALA A 219 -17.10 2.90 1.83
N LYS A 220 -18.33 2.79 1.30
CA LYS A 220 -18.59 2.74 -0.15
C LYS A 220 -18.19 4.04 -0.84
N SER A 221 -18.53 5.19 -0.26
CA SER A 221 -18.13 6.51 -0.78
C SER A 221 -16.62 6.66 -0.81
N ILE A 222 -15.91 6.31 0.27
CA ILE A 222 -14.45 6.39 0.35
C ILE A 222 -13.79 5.47 -0.70
N LYS A 223 -14.30 4.26 -0.91
CA LYS A 223 -13.80 3.32 -1.93
C LYS A 223 -13.93 3.84 -3.37
N ASN A 224 -14.96 4.65 -3.64
CA ASN A 224 -15.21 5.18 -4.98
C ASN A 224 -14.34 6.41 -5.30
N ILE A 225 -13.77 7.07 -4.30
CA ILE A 225 -12.86 8.20 -4.49
C ILE A 225 -11.46 7.65 -4.84
N LYS A 226 -10.92 8.05 -5.99
CA LYS A 226 -9.59 7.55 -6.45
C LYS A 226 -8.41 8.27 -5.81
N ASN A 227 -8.60 9.53 -5.42
CA ASN A 227 -7.55 10.37 -4.89
C ASN A 227 -7.49 10.26 -3.35
N LEU A 228 -6.31 9.96 -2.81
CA LEU A 228 -6.09 9.79 -1.38
C LEU A 228 -6.36 11.08 -0.58
N ALA A 229 -6.03 12.24 -1.14
CA ALA A 229 -6.28 13.52 -0.48
C ALA A 229 -7.78 13.77 -0.34
N GLU A 230 -8.55 13.49 -1.39
CA GLU A 230 -10.01 13.62 -1.39
C GLU A 230 -10.69 12.61 -0.45
N GLN A 231 -10.16 11.37 -0.38
CA GLN A 231 -10.62 10.37 0.61
C GLN A 231 -10.46 10.90 2.03
N LEU A 232 -9.30 11.52 2.32
CA LEU A 232 -9.00 12.05 3.65
C LEU A 232 -9.90 13.24 3.98
N THR A 233 -10.08 14.18 3.05
CA THR A 233 -10.97 15.34 3.23
C THR A 233 -12.42 14.91 3.47
N TYR A 234 -12.90 13.90 2.73
CA TYR A 234 -14.23 13.32 2.96
C TYR A 234 -14.33 12.74 4.37
N ALA A 235 -13.38 11.89 4.77
CA ALA A 235 -13.37 11.27 6.10
C ALA A 235 -13.30 12.30 7.23
N GLU A 236 -12.48 13.34 7.10
CA GLU A 236 -12.37 14.43 8.07
C GLU A 236 -13.67 15.24 8.18
N SER A 237 -14.31 15.54 7.04
CA SER A 237 -15.58 16.27 7.03
C SER A 237 -16.71 15.47 7.70
N GLU A 238 -16.80 14.17 7.40
CA GLU A 238 -17.79 13.28 8.01
C GLU A 238 -17.51 13.06 9.50
N TYR A 239 -16.23 12.91 9.88
CA TYR A 239 -15.82 12.81 11.28
C TYR A 239 -16.22 14.07 12.08
N LEU A 240 -16.09 15.26 11.49
CA LEU A 240 -16.50 16.49 12.16
C LEU A 240 -18.02 16.60 12.33
N ILE A 241 -18.79 16.17 11.31
CA ILE A 241 -20.26 16.08 11.38
C ILE A 241 -20.68 15.09 12.48
N LEU A 242 -20.02 13.94 12.51
CA LEU A 242 -20.18 12.89 13.52
C LEU A 242 -19.90 13.39 14.93
N GLN A 243 -18.74 14.02 15.13
CA GLN A 243 -18.30 14.50 16.42
C GLN A 243 -19.27 15.55 16.99
N ASN A 244 -19.80 16.43 16.14
CA ASN A 244 -20.79 17.44 16.52
C ASN A 244 -22.19 16.88 16.83
N ARG A 245 -22.53 15.67 16.34
CA ARG A 245 -23.83 15.02 16.60
C ARG A 245 -23.77 14.04 17.77
N ILE A 246 -22.67 13.30 17.92
CA ILE A 246 -22.43 12.40 19.07
C ILE A 246 -22.37 13.19 20.39
N THR A 247 -21.92 14.45 20.38
CA THR A 247 -21.96 15.32 21.56
C THR A 247 -23.36 15.68 22.04
N THR A 248 -24.40 15.42 21.25
CA THR A 248 -25.78 15.77 21.62
C THR A 248 -26.47 14.63 22.39
N TYR A 249 -26.21 13.36 22.04
CA TYR A 249 -26.77 12.19 22.73
C TYR A 249 -25.83 10.98 22.60
N THR A 250 -25.63 10.25 23.69
CA THR A 250 -25.00 8.93 23.68
C THR A 250 -25.99 7.85 23.20
N ASP A 251 -25.49 6.73 22.70
CA ASP A 251 -26.32 5.61 22.20
C ASP A 251 -27.24 5.04 23.29
N GLN A 252 -26.76 5.05 24.55
CA GLN A 252 -27.55 4.69 25.72
C GLN A 252 -28.66 5.71 26.03
N GLU A 253 -28.39 7.00 25.89
CA GLU A 253 -29.39 8.05 26.09
C GLU A 253 -30.46 8.02 24.99
N LEU A 254 -30.10 7.75 23.73
CA LEU A 254 -31.07 7.56 22.66
C LEU A 254 -31.97 6.36 22.93
N LYS A 255 -31.39 5.22 23.31
CA LYS A 255 -32.16 4.02 23.65
C LYS A 255 -33.12 4.28 24.82
N ASN A 256 -32.63 4.89 25.90
CA ASN A 256 -33.46 5.24 27.05
C ASN A 256 -34.59 6.21 26.67
N ASN A 257 -34.33 7.20 25.80
CA ASN A 257 -35.36 8.13 25.35
C ASN A 257 -36.39 7.44 24.44
N ILE A 258 -35.96 6.57 23.54
CA ILE A 258 -36.86 5.78 22.68
C ILE A 258 -37.77 4.91 23.54
N ASP A 259 -37.21 4.14 24.49
CA ASP A 259 -37.98 3.29 25.41
C ASP A 259 -38.99 4.13 26.21
N LYS A 260 -38.56 5.28 26.74
CA LYS A 260 -39.40 6.23 27.47
C LYS A 260 -40.58 6.75 26.63
N TYR A 261 -40.33 7.16 25.38
CA TYR A 261 -41.40 7.69 24.51
C TYR A 261 -42.31 6.58 23.98
N GLN A 262 -41.82 5.34 23.81
CA GLN A 262 -42.64 4.17 23.49
C GLN A 262 -43.59 3.82 24.65
N GLU A 263 -43.08 3.79 25.88
CA GLU A 263 -43.89 3.57 27.08
C GLU A 263 -44.93 4.68 27.26
N LEU A 264 -44.51 5.94 27.09
CA LEU A 264 -45.40 7.09 27.14
C LEU A 264 -46.51 7.00 26.07
N LEU A 265 -46.19 6.63 24.84
CA LEU A 265 -47.18 6.48 23.77
C LEU A 265 -48.19 5.38 24.07
N LEU A 266 -47.76 4.27 24.67
CA LEU A 266 -48.64 3.18 25.07
C LEU A 266 -49.65 3.63 26.14
N VAL A 267 -49.17 4.38 27.14
CA VAL A 267 -50.03 4.98 28.18
C VAL A 267 -50.98 6.03 27.57
N LEU A 268 -50.49 6.92 26.70
CA LEU A 268 -51.33 7.94 26.06
C LEU A 268 -52.38 7.32 25.14
N GLN A 269 -52.07 6.25 24.41
CA GLN A 269 -53.05 5.52 23.60
C GLN A 269 -54.15 4.89 24.45
N GLN A 270 -53.79 4.28 25.59
CA GLN A 270 -54.78 3.76 26.53
C GLN A 270 -55.69 4.88 27.05
N LYS A 271 -55.11 6.01 27.45
CA LYS A 271 -55.89 7.18 27.88
C LYS A 271 -56.77 7.75 26.76
N TYR A 272 -56.30 7.76 25.52
CA TYR A 272 -57.10 8.23 24.39
C TYR A 272 -58.34 7.35 24.16
N ASN A 273 -58.18 6.03 24.22
CA ASN A 273 -59.28 5.07 24.08
C ASN A 273 -60.28 5.18 25.23
N ASP A 274 -59.79 5.33 26.45
CA ASP A 274 -60.62 5.60 27.64
C ASP A 274 -61.43 6.91 27.47
N ALA A 275 -60.81 8.00 27.00
CA ALA A 275 -61.53 9.26 26.72
C ALA A 275 -62.63 9.07 25.68
N LEU A 276 -62.35 8.41 24.56
CA LEU A 276 -63.34 8.12 23.52
C LEU A 276 -64.50 7.28 24.05
N SER A 277 -64.21 6.25 24.84
CA SER A 277 -65.23 5.39 25.45
C SER A 277 -66.12 6.18 26.42
N ARG A 278 -65.53 7.09 27.20
CA ARG A 278 -66.28 7.98 28.10
C ARG A 278 -67.18 8.95 27.33
N GLU A 279 -66.64 9.62 26.31
CA GLU A 279 -67.41 10.55 25.47
C GLU A 279 -68.59 9.84 24.79
N GLY A 280 -68.37 8.63 24.26
CA GLY A 280 -69.42 7.78 23.70
C GLY A 280 -70.48 7.40 24.73
N ALA A 281 -70.08 6.96 25.92
CA ALA A 281 -71.01 6.62 27.00
C ALA A 281 -71.83 7.82 27.48
N LEU A 282 -71.24 9.01 27.58
CA LEU A 282 -71.96 10.24 27.91
C LEU A 282 -72.99 10.61 26.83
N HIS A 283 -72.63 10.49 25.56
CA HIS A 283 -73.57 10.74 24.45
C HIS A 283 -74.75 9.75 24.49
N GLU A 284 -74.48 8.47 24.71
CA GLU A 284 -75.53 7.46 24.87
C GLU A 284 -76.41 7.75 26.09
N LEU A 285 -75.83 8.12 27.23
CA LEU A 285 -76.59 8.51 28.44
C LEU A 285 -77.53 9.69 28.18
N THR A 286 -77.08 10.71 27.44
CA THR A 286 -77.95 11.84 27.08
C THR A 286 -79.13 11.40 26.21
N THR A 287 -78.89 10.49 25.25
CA THR A 287 -79.93 9.95 24.37
C THR A 287 -80.93 9.09 25.15
N ILE A 288 -80.44 8.18 26.00
CA ILE A 288 -81.27 7.31 26.86
C ILE A 288 -82.11 8.17 27.81
N SER A 289 -81.52 9.22 28.42
CA SER A 289 -82.24 10.14 29.32
C SER A 289 -83.42 10.84 28.62
N ILE A 290 -83.22 11.27 27.37
CA ILE A 290 -84.28 11.85 26.54
C ILE A 290 -85.41 10.84 26.31
N ASP A 291 -85.08 9.58 26.00
CA ASP A 291 -86.07 8.55 25.69
C ASP A 291 -86.79 8.01 26.94
N ILE A 292 -86.12 7.96 28.09
CA ILE A 292 -86.75 7.72 29.40
C ILE A 292 -87.79 8.81 29.65
N LYS A 293 -87.41 10.09 29.47
CA LYS A 293 -88.32 11.21 29.69
C LYS A 293 -89.55 11.13 28.79
N LYS A 294 -89.37 10.89 27.48
CA LYS A 294 -90.50 10.71 26.54
C LYS A 294 -91.41 9.54 26.95
N SER A 295 -90.85 8.41 27.36
CA SER A 295 -91.63 7.22 27.74
C SER A 295 -92.38 7.44 29.06
N ALA A 296 -91.77 8.16 30.01
CA ALA A 296 -92.40 8.54 31.27
C ALA A 296 -93.53 9.56 31.07
N ASP A 297 -93.36 10.53 30.17
CA ASP A 297 -94.40 11.50 29.80
C ASP A 297 -95.62 10.78 29.17
N LEU A 298 -95.39 9.84 28.24
CA LEU A 298 -96.44 9.00 27.65
C LEU A 298 -97.14 8.12 28.69
N GLN A 299 -96.38 7.46 29.58
CA GLN A 299 -96.96 6.65 30.66
C GLN A 299 -97.88 7.51 31.55
N LYS A 300 -97.44 8.72 31.90
CA LYS A 300 -98.23 9.65 32.72
C LYS A 300 -99.53 10.05 32.04
N GLU A 301 -99.49 10.33 30.74
CA GLU A 301 -100.68 10.60 29.93
C GLU A 301 -101.65 9.40 29.94
N TYR A 302 -101.14 8.20 29.65
CA TYR A 302 -101.96 6.98 29.65
C TYR A 302 -102.57 6.67 31.01
N VAL A 303 -101.82 6.83 32.11
CA VAL A 303 -102.34 6.65 33.47
C VAL A 303 -103.46 7.65 33.77
N GLN A 304 -103.33 8.90 33.33
CA GLN A 304 -104.36 9.91 33.52
C GLN A 304 -105.63 9.59 32.72
N THR A 305 -105.50 9.23 31.45
CA THR A 305 -106.63 8.82 30.61
C THR A 305 -107.29 7.53 31.11
N SER A 306 -106.49 6.60 31.67
CA SER A 306 -106.97 5.35 32.27
C SER A 306 -107.83 5.60 33.51
N LYS A 307 -107.43 6.52 34.39
CA LYS A 307 -108.23 6.95 35.55
C LYS A 307 -109.56 7.58 35.14
N GLN A 308 -109.56 8.37 34.06
CA GLN A 308 -110.79 8.98 33.54
C GLN A 308 -111.72 7.90 32.96
N LEU A 309 -111.18 6.97 32.18
CA LEU A 309 -111.94 5.84 31.64
C LEU A 309 -112.48 4.91 32.73
N SER A 310 -111.72 4.64 33.81
CA SER A 310 -112.21 3.81 34.92
C SER A 310 -113.39 4.47 35.64
N SER A 311 -113.32 5.78 35.88
CA SER A 311 -114.44 6.54 36.47
C SER A 311 -115.67 6.50 35.56
N ASP A 312 -115.48 6.68 34.26
CA ASP A 312 -116.57 6.62 33.28
C ASP A 312 -117.21 5.23 33.20
N ILE A 313 -116.40 4.17 33.27
CA ILE A 313 -116.87 2.77 33.30
C ILE A 313 -117.69 2.53 34.57
N GLU A 314 -117.24 2.98 35.73
CA GLU A 314 -117.96 2.82 37.00
C GLU A 314 -119.31 3.56 36.98
N ILE A 315 -119.37 4.75 36.38
CA ILE A 315 -120.63 5.50 36.19
C ILE A 315 -121.57 4.73 35.26
N LEU A 316 -121.07 4.27 34.11
CA LEU A 316 -121.87 3.50 33.15
C LEU A 316 -122.38 2.17 33.76
N GLU A 317 -121.57 1.51 34.57
CA GLU A 317 -121.94 0.27 35.26
C GLU A 317 -123.08 0.52 36.24
N LYS A 318 -123.00 1.60 37.04
CA LYS A 318 -124.10 2.02 37.94
C LYS A 318 -125.36 2.44 37.18
N GLU A 319 -125.22 3.14 36.06
CA GLU A 319 -126.35 3.53 35.20
C GLU A 319 -127.04 2.30 34.57
N ILE A 320 -126.27 1.33 34.06
CA ILE A 320 -126.78 0.06 33.54
C ILE A 320 -127.49 -0.72 34.65
N GLU A 321 -126.91 -0.79 35.85
CA GLU A 321 -127.53 -1.47 37.00
C GLU A 321 -128.85 -0.80 37.40
N ALA A 322 -128.89 0.53 37.46
CA ALA A 322 -130.10 1.30 37.78
C ALA A 322 -131.19 1.12 36.70
N LEU A 323 -130.82 1.16 35.42
CA LEU A 323 -131.74 0.92 34.30
C LEU A 323 -132.23 -0.53 34.27
N THR A 324 -131.38 -1.50 34.62
CA THR A 324 -131.76 -2.92 34.73
C THR A 324 -132.76 -3.13 35.87
N LYS A 325 -132.51 -2.55 37.05
CA LYS A 325 -133.47 -2.54 38.17
C LYS A 325 -134.78 -1.86 37.80
N LYS A 326 -134.73 -0.76 37.03
CA LYS A 326 -135.92 -0.07 36.50
C LYS A 326 -136.69 -0.98 35.53
N LYS A 327 -136.01 -1.69 34.62
CA LYS A 327 -136.60 -2.68 33.72
C LYS A 327 -137.27 -3.81 34.50
N GLU A 328 -136.60 -4.38 35.51
CA GLU A 328 -137.16 -5.43 36.38
C GLU A 328 -138.40 -4.95 37.13
N THR A 329 -138.35 -3.74 37.69
CA THR A 329 -139.50 -3.12 38.37
C THR A 329 -140.67 -2.90 37.40
N GLN A 330 -140.40 -2.44 36.18
CA GLN A 330 -141.42 -2.28 35.14
C GLN A 330 -141.99 -3.64 34.69
N LEU A 331 -141.17 -4.68 34.57
CA LEU A 331 -141.63 -6.05 34.30
C LEU A 331 -142.51 -6.59 35.42
N GLN A 332 -142.15 -6.32 36.69
CA GLN A 332 -142.99 -6.65 37.85
C GLN A 332 -144.32 -5.89 37.79
N PHE A 333 -144.31 -4.59 37.50
CA PHE A 333 -145.54 -3.82 37.29
C PHE A 333 -146.39 -4.37 36.14
N ALA A 334 -145.76 -4.77 35.03
CA ALA A 334 -146.46 -5.39 33.90
C ALA A 334 -147.14 -6.72 34.31
N SER A 335 -146.48 -7.54 35.12
CA SER A 335 -147.07 -8.77 35.67
C SER A 335 -148.26 -8.47 36.61
N LEU A 336 -148.23 -7.33 37.31
CA LEU A 336 -149.31 -6.88 38.20
C LEU A 336 -150.46 -6.17 37.47
N ASP A 337 -150.23 -5.63 36.27
CA ASP A 337 -151.28 -5.04 35.42
C ASP A 337 -152.30 -6.09 34.95
N GLU A 338 -151.88 -7.34 34.74
CA GLU A 338 -152.83 -8.44 34.48
C GLU A 338 -153.80 -8.63 35.66
N HIS A 339 -153.31 -8.51 36.89
CA HIS A 339 -154.14 -8.57 38.09
C HIS A 339 -155.06 -7.35 38.24
N ARG A 340 -154.66 -6.16 37.74
CA ARG A 340 -155.52 -4.95 37.75
C ARG A 340 -156.76 -5.09 36.87
N LYS A 341 -156.70 -5.86 35.78
CA LYS A 341 -157.88 -6.11 34.91
C LYS A 341 -159.03 -6.81 35.64
N TYR A 342 -158.76 -7.48 36.76
CA TYR A 342 -159.76 -8.18 37.57
C TYR A 342 -160.31 -7.34 38.74
N LEU A 343 -159.85 -6.09 38.93
CA LEU A 343 -160.38 -5.18 39.95
C LEU A 343 -161.68 -4.54 39.46
N LYS A 344 -162.74 -4.63 40.28
CA LYS A 344 -164.05 -4.00 40.04
C LYS A 344 -164.34 -2.97 41.13
N ASP A 345 -164.97 -1.88 40.76
CA ASP A 345 -165.26 -0.77 41.67
C ASP A 345 -166.26 -1.20 42.77
N GLY A 346 -165.88 -1.06 44.04
CA GLY A 346 -166.70 -1.43 45.21
C GLY A 346 -166.49 -2.83 45.81
N GLU A 347 -165.69 -3.72 45.21
CA GLU A 347 -165.34 -5.03 45.80
C GLU A 347 -163.94 -5.00 46.47
N PRO A 348 -163.73 -5.66 47.62
CA PRO A 348 -162.45 -5.66 48.31
C PRO A 348 -161.37 -6.35 47.46
N CYS A 349 -160.25 -5.66 47.24
CA CYS A 349 -159.13 -6.20 46.46
C CYS A 349 -158.56 -7.49 47.10
N ALA A 350 -158.36 -8.54 46.31
CA ALA A 350 -157.86 -9.85 46.78
C ALA A 350 -156.45 -9.82 47.40
N LEU A 351 -155.66 -8.78 47.13
CA LEU A 351 -154.29 -8.65 47.64
C LEU A 351 -154.17 -7.74 48.88
N CYS A 352 -155.06 -6.76 49.08
CA CYS A 352 -154.96 -5.79 50.19
C CYS A 352 -156.26 -5.52 50.96
N GLY A 353 -157.42 -6.00 50.50
CA GLY A 353 -158.71 -5.90 51.18
C GLY A 353 -159.40 -4.54 51.14
N SER A 354 -158.81 -3.51 50.51
CA SER A 354 -159.42 -2.18 50.38
C SER A 354 -160.52 -2.17 49.31
N THR A 355 -161.60 -1.41 49.55
CA THR A 355 -162.72 -1.21 48.61
C THR A 355 -162.52 -0.01 47.67
N ASP A 356 -161.53 0.84 47.95
CA ASP A 356 -161.12 1.95 47.10
C ASP A 356 -159.61 1.83 46.82
N HIS A 357 -159.22 1.87 45.54
CA HIS A 357 -157.84 1.63 45.12
C HIS A 357 -157.33 2.74 44.20
N PRO A 358 -156.29 3.51 44.61
CA PRO A 358 -155.77 4.65 43.85
C PRO A 358 -155.31 4.33 42.42
N TYR A 359 -155.03 3.06 42.13
CA TYR A 359 -154.50 2.60 40.85
C TYR A 359 -155.53 2.01 39.89
N ALA A 360 -156.84 2.05 40.22
CA ALA A 360 -157.91 1.61 39.32
C ALA A 360 -158.01 2.46 38.03
N HIS A 361 -157.54 3.71 38.09
CA HIS A 361 -157.63 4.69 37.00
C HIS A 361 -156.29 5.08 36.37
N ALA A 362 -155.16 4.62 36.93
CA ALA A 362 -153.84 4.98 36.44
C ALA A 362 -153.35 3.93 35.41
N GLN A 363 -153.50 4.25 34.11
CA GLN A 363 -152.74 3.59 33.05
C GLN A 363 -151.28 4.03 33.16
N ASN A 364 -150.48 3.27 33.91
CA ASN A 364 -149.04 3.41 33.83
C ASN A 364 -148.59 2.81 32.50
N LEU A 365 -148.31 3.66 31.51
CA LEU A 365 -147.70 3.24 30.26
C LEU A 365 -146.32 2.63 30.56
N LEU A 366 -146.17 1.35 30.24
CA LEU A 366 -144.90 0.62 30.35
C LEU A 366 -143.98 1.06 29.21
N HIS A 367 -142.96 1.86 29.53
CA HIS A 367 -141.93 2.31 28.58
C HIS A 367 -140.79 1.27 28.43
N LEU A 368 -141.15 -0.01 28.26
CA LEU A 368 -140.16 -1.10 28.29
C LEU A 368 -139.13 -1.00 27.15
N GLY A 369 -139.57 -0.63 25.94
CA GLY A 369 -138.71 -0.52 24.77
C GLY A 369 -137.70 0.64 24.83
N GLU A 370 -138.08 1.76 25.47
CA GLU A 370 -137.17 2.90 25.69
C GLU A 370 -136.08 2.53 26.70
N VAL A 371 -136.45 1.87 27.81
CA VAL A 371 -135.49 1.40 28.81
C VAL A 371 -134.56 0.33 28.23
N GLU A 372 -135.05 -0.56 27.39
CA GLU A 372 -134.24 -1.59 26.74
C GLU A 372 -133.25 -1.02 25.71
N LEU A 373 -133.67 0.00 24.95
CA LEU A 373 -132.80 0.72 24.03
C LEU A 373 -131.71 1.51 24.79
N GLU A 374 -132.05 2.16 25.90
CA GLU A 374 -131.08 2.86 26.76
C GLU A 374 -130.07 1.88 27.38
N ILE A 375 -130.52 0.72 27.86
CA ILE A 375 -129.63 -0.35 28.36
C ILE A 375 -128.68 -0.79 27.24
N PHE A 376 -129.17 -1.03 26.04
CA PHE A 376 -128.33 -1.45 24.91
C PHE A 376 -127.26 -0.40 24.57
N GLN A 377 -127.65 0.87 24.40
CA GLN A 377 -126.73 1.97 24.09
C GLN A 377 -125.66 2.16 25.18
N LYS A 378 -126.06 2.09 26.45
CA LYS A 378 -125.14 2.22 27.59
C LYS A 378 -124.20 1.02 27.70
N THR A 379 -124.70 -0.19 27.42
CA THR A 379 -123.89 -1.42 27.41
C THR A 379 -122.86 -1.41 26.27
N GLU A 380 -123.23 -0.90 25.09
CA GLU A 380 -122.30 -0.72 23.97
C GLU A 380 -121.21 0.31 24.32
N ALA A 381 -121.61 1.47 24.86
CA ALA A 381 -120.67 2.49 25.33
C ALA A 381 -119.73 1.96 26.43
N PHE A 382 -120.24 1.14 27.35
CA PHE A 382 -119.46 0.46 28.39
C PHE A 382 -118.42 -0.47 27.76
N ASN A 383 -118.83 -1.33 26.83
CA ASN A 383 -117.90 -2.27 26.15
C ASN A 383 -116.81 -1.53 25.36
N ILE A 384 -117.16 -0.45 24.65
CA ILE A 384 -116.18 0.38 23.94
C ILE A 384 -115.18 1.01 24.91
N LYS A 385 -115.64 1.62 26.01
CA LYS A 385 -114.76 2.23 27.01
C LYS A 385 -113.91 1.18 27.73
N LYS A 386 -114.46 0.00 28.04
CA LYS A 386 -113.74 -1.12 28.65
C LYS A 386 -112.66 -1.68 27.75
N ASN A 387 -112.93 -1.82 26.45
CA ASN A 387 -111.91 -2.22 25.47
C ASN A 387 -110.79 -1.19 25.35
N LYS A 388 -111.12 0.11 25.33
CA LYS A 388 -110.11 1.19 25.36
C LYS A 388 -109.30 1.17 26.65
N TYR A 389 -109.94 0.97 27.80
CA TYR A 389 -109.27 0.88 29.10
C TYR A 389 -108.30 -0.29 29.18
N THR A 390 -108.71 -1.49 28.73
CA THR A 390 -107.83 -2.67 28.70
C THR A 390 -106.66 -2.52 27.73
N HIS A 391 -106.88 -1.88 26.57
CA HIS A 391 -105.78 -1.53 25.67
C HIS A 391 -104.81 -0.55 26.34
N LEU A 392 -105.31 0.49 26.99
CA LEU A 392 -104.49 1.51 27.64
C LEU A 392 -103.67 0.94 28.80
N LEU A 393 -104.21 -0.01 29.57
CA LEU A 393 -103.45 -0.75 30.59
C LEU A 393 -102.27 -1.54 29.99
N LYS A 394 -102.45 -2.13 28.81
CA LYS A 394 -101.35 -2.81 28.10
C LYS A 394 -100.27 -1.80 27.68
N GLU A 395 -100.67 -0.64 27.13
CA GLU A 395 -99.72 0.42 26.75
C GLU A 395 -98.96 1.00 27.95
N ILE A 396 -99.60 1.15 29.11
CA ILE A 396 -98.94 1.54 30.36
C ILE A 396 -97.87 0.50 30.74
N SER A 397 -98.21 -0.78 30.72
CA SER A 397 -97.26 -1.86 31.04
C SER A 397 -96.09 -1.90 30.06
N VAL A 398 -96.33 -1.68 28.75
CA VAL A 398 -95.26 -1.60 27.74
C VAL A 398 -94.35 -0.39 27.99
N ALA A 399 -94.92 0.77 28.31
CA ALA A 399 -94.13 1.96 28.64
C ALA A 399 -93.29 1.76 29.91
N GLU A 400 -93.84 1.11 30.94
CA GLU A 400 -93.11 0.74 32.18
C GLU A 400 -91.93 -0.17 31.90
N SER A 401 -92.14 -1.26 31.16
CA SER A 401 -91.05 -2.17 30.79
C SER A 401 -89.98 -1.46 29.96
N LYS A 402 -90.37 -0.54 29.07
CA LYS A 402 -89.43 0.25 28.29
C LYS A 402 -88.59 1.19 29.16
N ILE A 403 -89.21 1.87 30.13
CA ILE A 403 -88.51 2.73 31.10
C ILE A 403 -87.52 1.90 31.92
N GLU A 404 -87.92 0.72 32.40
CA GLU A 404 -87.07 -0.17 33.18
C GLU A 404 -85.83 -0.59 32.38
N ILE A 405 -86.03 -1.08 31.14
CA ILE A 405 -84.92 -1.48 30.25
C ILE A 405 -83.97 -0.31 29.99
N LEU A 406 -84.50 0.87 29.65
CA LEU A 406 -83.69 2.07 29.40
C LEU A 406 -82.94 2.52 30.67
N THR A 407 -83.55 2.37 31.85
CA THR A 407 -82.90 2.70 33.12
C THR A 407 -81.74 1.76 33.42
N THR A 408 -81.90 0.46 33.16
CA THR A 408 -80.79 -0.51 33.26
C THR A 408 -79.68 -0.20 32.26
N GLN A 409 -80.02 0.16 31.02
CA GLN A 409 -79.03 0.57 30.02
C GLN A 409 -78.27 1.84 30.45
N ALA A 410 -78.98 2.84 30.98
CA ALA A 410 -78.37 4.04 31.53
C ALA A 410 -77.41 3.70 32.69
N HIS A 411 -77.83 2.82 33.60
CA HIS A 411 -76.98 2.39 34.71
C HIS A 411 -75.67 1.75 34.21
N ASN A 412 -75.76 0.83 33.25
CA ASN A 412 -74.59 0.17 32.68
C ASN A 412 -73.62 1.17 32.00
N ARG A 413 -74.15 2.16 31.27
CA ARG A 413 -73.32 3.21 30.67
C ARG A 413 -72.69 4.12 31.71
N ASN A 414 -73.42 4.41 32.79
CA ASN A 414 -72.90 5.20 33.90
C ASN A 414 -71.76 4.47 34.65
N ILE A 415 -71.82 3.14 34.78
CA ILE A 415 -70.70 2.35 35.33
C ILE A 415 -69.45 2.55 34.48
N VAL A 416 -69.55 2.48 33.14
CA VAL A 416 -68.40 2.70 32.24
C VAL A 416 -67.77 4.09 32.45
N VAL A 417 -68.60 5.13 32.58
CA VAL A 417 -68.11 6.50 32.86
C VAL A 417 -67.38 6.55 34.20
N LEU A 418 -67.97 6.00 35.26
CA LEU A 418 -67.39 6.00 36.60
C LEU A 418 -66.10 5.16 36.69
N GLU A 419 -66.02 4.02 36.01
CA GLU A 419 -64.81 3.20 35.95
C GLU A 419 -63.64 3.96 35.31
N ILE A 420 -63.92 4.70 34.23
CA ILE A 420 -62.91 5.52 33.55
C ILE A 420 -62.51 6.72 34.42
N GLU A 421 -63.47 7.40 35.04
CA GLU A 421 -63.20 8.54 35.92
C GLU A 421 -62.40 8.14 37.16
N ASN A 422 -62.73 7.00 37.79
CA ASN A 422 -61.96 6.47 38.93
C ASN A 422 -60.54 6.05 38.55
N LYS A 423 -60.33 5.55 37.32
CA LYS A 423 -58.97 5.27 36.81
C LYS A 423 -58.15 6.56 36.64
N TRP A 424 -58.81 7.70 36.44
CA TRP A 424 -58.18 8.97 36.05
C TRP A 424 -58.03 9.96 37.20
N THR A 425 -58.65 9.72 38.36
CA THR A 425 -58.63 10.63 39.51
C THR A 425 -57.28 10.68 40.24
N ILE A 426 -56.36 11.52 39.73
CA ILE A 426 -55.69 12.60 40.49
C ILE A 426 -55.56 13.82 39.55
N GLY A 427 -56.51 14.76 39.68
CA GLY A 427 -56.35 16.18 39.30
C GLY A 427 -56.45 16.54 37.81
N GLY A 428 -57.65 16.87 37.33
CA GLY A 428 -57.82 17.62 36.08
C GLY A 428 -59.23 17.57 35.51
N ASP A 429 -59.76 18.72 35.12
CA ASP A 429 -61.09 18.93 34.55
C ASP A 429 -61.26 18.15 33.22
N VAL A 430 -62.19 17.19 33.19
CA VAL A 430 -62.32 16.14 32.15
C VAL A 430 -63.25 16.58 31.00
N SER A 431 -63.10 17.80 30.50
CA SER A 431 -64.02 18.38 29.51
C SER A 431 -63.47 18.54 28.07
N LEU A 432 -62.22 18.13 27.77
CA LEU A 432 -61.63 18.18 26.41
C LEU A 432 -60.51 17.14 26.18
N VAL A 433 -60.68 15.95 26.75
CA VAL A 433 -59.53 15.07 27.00
C VAL A 433 -59.06 14.28 25.76
N SER A 434 -59.98 13.85 24.88
CA SER A 434 -59.58 13.12 23.67
C SER A 434 -58.71 13.97 22.72
N SER A 435 -59.08 15.24 22.50
CA SER A 435 -58.33 16.16 21.64
C SER A 435 -56.98 16.59 22.23
N LEU A 436 -56.92 16.78 23.55
CA LEU A 436 -55.66 17.13 24.23
C LEU A 436 -54.69 15.96 24.22
N ILE A 437 -55.16 14.74 24.54
CA ILE A 437 -54.34 13.53 24.46
C ILE A 437 -53.92 13.27 23.01
N ALA A 438 -54.78 13.50 22.01
CA ALA A 438 -54.40 13.34 20.61
C ALA A 438 -53.21 14.25 20.23
N ASN A 439 -53.20 15.51 20.72
CA ASN A 439 -52.08 16.42 20.49
C ASN A 439 -50.80 15.94 21.22
N GLU A 440 -50.93 15.46 22.47
CA GLU A 440 -49.80 14.86 23.21
C GLU A 440 -49.25 13.62 22.51
N ILE A 441 -50.11 12.78 21.93
CA ILE A 441 -49.71 11.62 21.11
C ILE A 441 -48.91 12.07 19.90
N GLU A 442 -49.36 13.10 19.17
CA GLU A 442 -48.63 13.60 18.00
C GLU A 442 -47.28 14.22 18.37
N GLN A 443 -47.19 14.95 19.47
CA GLN A 443 -45.92 15.46 19.99
C GLN A 443 -44.97 14.32 20.40
N ALA A 444 -45.48 13.30 21.08
CA ALA A 444 -44.71 12.13 21.48
C ALA A 444 -44.25 11.31 20.26
N LYS A 445 -45.08 11.14 19.22
CA LYS A 445 -44.70 10.50 17.95
C LYS A 445 -43.61 11.28 17.22
N SER A 446 -43.74 12.60 17.14
CA SER A 446 -42.72 13.46 16.50
C SER A 446 -41.38 13.36 17.22
N SER A 447 -41.40 13.31 18.56
CA SER A 447 -40.20 13.14 19.38
C SER A 447 -39.61 11.74 19.22
N LEU A 448 -40.44 10.69 19.24
CA LEU A 448 -39.98 9.32 19.01
C LEU A 448 -39.31 9.19 17.63
N LYS A 449 -39.93 9.75 16.59
CA LYS A 449 -39.41 9.75 15.23
C LYS A 449 -38.02 10.37 15.15
N SER A 450 -37.83 11.56 15.75
CA SER A 450 -36.52 12.22 15.73
C SER A 450 -35.44 11.42 16.48
N PHE A 451 -35.79 10.77 17.59
CA PHE A 451 -34.84 9.90 18.31
C PHE A 451 -34.52 8.62 17.55
N THR A 452 -35.49 7.97 16.90
CA THR A 452 -35.23 6.79 16.05
C THR A 452 -34.39 7.14 14.82
N GLU A 453 -34.63 8.28 14.17
CA GLU A 453 -33.80 8.74 13.05
C GLU A 453 -32.37 9.04 13.51
N ALA A 454 -32.20 9.61 14.72
CA ALA A 454 -30.89 9.81 15.32
C ALA A 454 -30.18 8.48 15.64
N GLN A 455 -30.91 7.48 16.15
CA GLN A 455 -30.36 6.15 16.45
C GLN A 455 -29.98 5.40 15.18
N GLU A 456 -30.83 5.35 14.14
CA GLU A 456 -30.50 4.72 12.86
C GLU A 456 -29.27 5.37 12.22
N PHE A 457 -29.16 6.70 12.31
CA PHE A 457 -27.97 7.42 11.87
C PHE A 457 -26.73 6.98 12.65
N ILE A 458 -26.73 7.02 13.99
CA ILE A 458 -25.58 6.56 14.80
C ILE A 458 -25.23 5.09 14.52
N THR A 459 -26.23 4.23 14.36
CA THR A 459 -26.02 2.81 14.05
C THR A 459 -25.38 2.64 12.67
N SER A 460 -25.76 3.47 11.69
CA SER A 460 -25.15 3.48 10.34
C SER A 460 -23.70 3.98 10.33
N LEU A 461 -23.28 4.62 11.42
CA LEU A 461 -21.96 5.24 11.57
C LEU A 461 -21.00 4.41 12.44
N ASN A 462 -21.45 3.29 13.00
CA ASN A 462 -20.56 2.31 13.62
C ASN A 462 -19.62 1.75 12.53
N PHE A 463 -18.41 2.31 12.50
CA PHE A 463 -17.31 2.02 11.59
C PHE A 463 -16.62 0.69 11.90
#